data_AF-A0A5C3QA33-F1
#
_entry.id   AF-A0A5C3QA33-F1
#
_cell.length_a   1.000
_cell.length_b   1.000
_cell.length_c   1.000
_cell.angle_alpha   90.00
_cell.angle_beta   90.00
_cell.angle_gamma   90.00
#
_symmetry.space_group_name_H-M   'P 1'
#
loop_
_entity.id
_entity.type
_entity.pdbx_description
1 polymer ?
#
loop_
_entity_poly.entity_id
_entity_poly.type
_entity_poly.pdbx_seq_one_letter_code
_entity_poly.pdbx_strand_id
1 'polypeptide(L)'
;MARAFSCCCLSIITCLLLLLSFAEASSDPQAALPFDPRAAQDDRPQAGDVICTPFGLCLPCPEDALTQPFCQPFGNRRLMHCTNSTSPPASQMDSTPETPAWQACGRIVVRERADFYEWVGCNVLFAVVSIAVGVVRWRRGEASRKMGLAARIGVGGR
;
A
#
# COMPACT_ATOMS: atom_id res chain seq x y z
N MET A 1 -0.50 6.55 0.94
CA MET A 1 -1.26 5.36 0.45
C MET A 1 -2.34 4.85 1.41
N ALA A 2 -2.20 4.98 2.73
CA ALA A 2 -3.19 4.53 3.73
C ALA A 2 -4.64 5.05 3.55
N ARG A 3 -4.80 6.30 3.10
CA ARG A 3 -6.13 6.91 2.92
C ARG A 3 -6.90 6.37 1.70
N ALA A 4 -6.20 5.75 0.76
CA ALA A 4 -6.83 5.20 -0.45
C ALA A 4 -7.52 3.85 -0.18
N PHE A 5 -6.96 3.00 0.68
CA PHE A 5 -7.49 1.64 0.93
C PHE A 5 -8.79 1.62 1.74
N SER A 6 -8.93 2.50 2.74
CA SER A 6 -10.19 2.67 3.48
C SER A 6 -11.34 3.15 2.57
N CYS A 7 -11.03 4.00 1.60
CA CYS A 7 -11.98 4.43 0.56
C CYS A 7 -12.32 3.28 -0.40
N CYS A 8 -11.35 2.41 -0.70
CA CYS A 8 -11.55 1.21 -1.50
C CYS A 8 -12.44 0.16 -0.82
N CYS A 9 -12.31 -0.15 0.49
CA CYS A 9 -13.20 -1.16 1.10
C CYS A 9 -14.68 -0.72 1.12
N LEU A 10 -14.96 0.56 1.38
CA LEU A 10 -16.32 1.12 1.27
C LEU A 10 -16.80 1.17 -0.18
N SER A 11 -15.93 1.57 -1.12
CA SER A 11 -16.24 1.59 -2.55
C SER A 11 -16.41 0.18 -3.14
N ILE A 12 -15.74 -0.85 -2.63
CA ILE A 12 -15.86 -2.23 -3.10
C ILE A 12 -17.09 -2.90 -2.49
N ILE A 13 -17.49 -2.57 -1.26
CA ILE A 13 -18.76 -3.05 -0.70
C ILE A 13 -19.93 -2.44 -1.49
N THR A 14 -19.90 -1.13 -1.78
CA THR A 14 -20.91 -0.50 -2.64
C THR A 14 -20.80 -0.98 -4.08
N CYS A 15 -19.60 -1.21 -4.61
CA CYS A 15 -19.38 -1.76 -5.95
C CYS A 15 -19.82 -3.23 -6.04
N LEU A 16 -19.64 -4.10 -5.03
CA LEU A 16 -20.19 -5.46 -5.02
C LEU A 16 -21.73 -5.46 -4.95
N LEU A 17 -22.31 -4.49 -4.24
CA LEU A 17 -23.76 -4.25 -4.24
C LEU A 17 -24.25 -3.69 -5.59
N LEU A 18 -23.45 -2.87 -6.29
CA LEU A 18 -23.74 -2.29 -7.61
C LEU A 18 -23.43 -3.24 -8.80
N LEU A 19 -22.41 -4.10 -8.69
CA LEU A 19 -21.98 -5.10 -9.69
C LEU A 19 -22.92 -6.31 -9.71
N LEU A 20 -23.71 -6.52 -8.65
CA LEU A 20 -24.91 -7.35 -8.72
C LEU A 20 -26.00 -6.76 -9.64
N SER A 21 -25.87 -5.50 -10.08
CA SER A 21 -26.86 -4.78 -10.91
C SER A 21 -26.36 -4.38 -12.31
N PHE A 22 -25.07 -4.19 -12.55
CA PHE A 22 -24.54 -3.83 -13.86
C PHE A 22 -23.16 -4.44 -14.08
N ALA A 23 -23.06 -5.41 -14.98
CA ALA A 23 -21.79 -5.92 -15.49
C ALA A 23 -21.63 -5.48 -16.95
N GLU A 24 -20.77 -4.50 -17.21
CA GLU A 24 -19.80 -4.52 -18.32
C GLU A 24 -19.01 -3.20 -18.32
N ALA A 25 -17.68 -3.30 -18.28
CA ALA A 25 -16.82 -2.23 -18.74
C ALA A 25 -15.51 -2.80 -19.28
N SER A 26 -15.21 -2.34 -20.49
CA SER A 26 -14.11 -2.69 -21.38
C SER A 26 -12.74 -2.27 -20.86
N SER A 27 -11.72 -3.02 -21.27
CA SER A 27 -10.30 -2.72 -21.05
C SER A 27 -9.64 -2.28 -22.35
N ASP A 28 -9.00 -1.10 -22.36
CA ASP A 28 -8.17 -0.61 -23.46
C ASP A 28 -6.72 -0.46 -22.93
N PRO A 29 -5.68 -0.99 -23.59
CA PRO A 29 -4.29 -0.83 -23.16
C PRO A 29 -3.59 0.35 -23.86
N GLN A 30 -3.02 1.27 -23.07
CA GLN A 30 -2.19 2.37 -23.59
C GLN A 30 -0.74 1.94 -23.88
N ALA A 31 -0.23 2.42 -25.01
CA ALA A 31 1.11 2.21 -25.55
C ALA A 31 2.20 2.93 -24.73
N ALA A 32 3.35 2.27 -24.54
CA ALA A 32 4.58 2.85 -24.02
C ALA A 32 5.46 3.37 -25.16
N LEU A 33 6.05 4.56 -24.98
CA LEU A 33 7.08 5.11 -25.86
C LEU A 33 8.50 4.83 -25.33
N PRO A 34 9.53 4.78 -26.21
CA PRO A 34 10.90 4.45 -25.83
C PRO A 34 11.64 5.63 -25.18
N PHE A 35 12.45 5.33 -24.17
CA PHE A 35 13.38 6.25 -23.51
C PHE A 35 14.75 6.21 -24.22
N ASP A 36 15.29 7.37 -24.58
CA ASP A 36 16.56 7.54 -25.31
C ASP A 36 17.73 7.77 -24.31
N PRO A 37 18.75 6.88 -24.25
CA PRO A 37 19.79 6.94 -23.24
C PRO A 37 21.05 7.66 -23.76
N ARG A 38 20.99 8.97 -24.01
CA ARG A 38 22.20 9.77 -24.31
C ARG A 38 22.08 11.22 -23.85
N ALA A 39 22.47 11.49 -22.60
CA ALA A 39 23.12 12.76 -22.18
C ALA A 39 23.42 12.73 -20.67
N ALA A 40 24.69 12.54 -20.29
CA ALA A 40 25.33 13.18 -19.12
C ALA A 40 26.75 12.60 -18.90
N GLN A 41 27.68 12.98 -19.78
CA GLN A 41 29.08 13.24 -19.43
C GLN A 41 29.08 14.69 -18.87
N ASP A 42 29.85 15.18 -17.91
CA ASP A 42 31.20 14.88 -17.41
C ASP A 42 31.40 15.67 -16.08
N ASP A 43 32.58 15.51 -15.48
CA ASP A 43 33.21 16.34 -14.44
C ASP A 43 32.87 16.04 -12.97
N ARG A 44 33.61 15.07 -12.41
CA ARG A 44 33.71 14.78 -10.98
C ARG A 44 34.73 15.76 -10.34
N PRO A 45 34.31 16.69 -9.45
CA PRO A 45 35.25 17.44 -8.61
C PRO A 45 36.00 16.45 -7.71
N GLN A 46 37.29 16.68 -7.45
CA GLN A 46 38.09 15.85 -6.55
C GLN A 46 37.40 15.74 -5.19
N ALA A 47 36.79 14.58 -4.93
CA ALA A 47 36.06 14.31 -3.71
C ALA A 47 37.09 14.13 -2.58
N GLY A 48 37.12 15.08 -1.64
CA GLY A 48 37.60 14.76 -0.31
C GLY A 48 36.82 13.55 0.20
N ASP A 49 37.48 12.66 0.94
CA ASP A 49 36.82 11.49 1.52
C ASP A 49 35.77 11.99 2.53
N VAL A 50 34.49 11.86 2.18
CA VAL A 50 33.36 12.27 3.02
C VAL A 50 32.67 11.00 3.50
N ILE A 51 32.71 10.78 4.82
CA ILE A 51 32.07 9.63 5.46
C ILE A 51 30.67 10.07 5.90
N CYS A 52 29.66 9.39 5.36
CA CYS A 52 28.26 9.62 5.71
C CYS A 52 27.72 8.49 6.59
N THR A 53 27.13 8.83 7.74
CA THR A 53 26.52 7.90 8.69
C THR A 53 25.03 8.19 8.89
N PRO A 54 24.19 7.16 9.09
CA PRO A 54 22.76 7.35 9.32
C PRO A 54 22.48 7.90 10.72
N PHE A 55 21.64 8.94 10.79
CA PHE A 55 21.34 9.66 12.03
C PHE A 55 19.85 9.65 12.39
N GLY A 56 18.96 9.27 11.46
CA GLY A 56 17.51 9.31 11.65
C GLY A 56 16.77 7.98 11.52
N LEU A 57 15.49 7.99 11.93
CA LEU A 57 14.53 6.93 11.65
C LEU A 57 14.24 6.83 10.14
N CYS A 58 13.83 5.64 9.71
CA CYS A 58 13.31 5.44 8.36
C CYS A 58 11.87 5.96 8.29
N LEU A 59 11.66 6.99 7.48
CA LEU A 59 10.38 7.68 7.34
C LEU A 59 9.89 7.58 5.89
N PRO A 60 8.57 7.61 5.66
CA PRO A 60 8.04 7.66 4.31
C PRO A 60 8.48 8.95 3.61
N CYS A 61 8.75 8.84 2.32
CA CYS A 61 9.00 10.01 1.49
C CYS A 61 7.73 10.83 1.28
N PRO A 62 7.84 12.18 1.23
CA PRO A 62 6.74 13.03 0.84
C PRO A 62 6.45 12.86 -0.66
N GLU A 63 5.19 13.11 -1.06
CA GLU A 63 4.66 12.82 -2.40
C GLU A 63 5.47 13.46 -3.54
N ASP A 64 6.02 14.65 -3.32
CA ASP A 64 6.84 15.42 -4.25
C ASP A 64 8.25 14.83 -4.46
N ALA A 65 8.73 14.01 -3.52
CA ALA A 65 10.06 13.44 -3.54
C ALA A 65 10.12 11.94 -3.88
N LEU A 66 8.99 11.27 -4.14
CA LEU A 66 8.96 9.82 -4.43
C LEU A 66 9.84 9.41 -5.61
N THR A 67 9.96 10.27 -6.62
CA THR A 67 10.77 10.02 -7.82
C THR A 67 12.26 10.23 -7.55
N GLN A 68 12.64 10.82 -6.42
CA GLN A 68 14.04 11.09 -6.10
C GLN A 68 14.77 9.79 -5.73
N PRO A 69 16.06 9.66 -6.08
CA PRO A 69 16.80 8.41 -5.92
C PRO A 69 16.93 7.95 -4.46
N PHE A 70 16.97 8.88 -3.50
CA PHE A 70 16.99 8.53 -2.07
C PHE A 70 15.66 7.97 -1.55
N CYS A 71 14.61 7.91 -2.37
CA CYS A 71 13.35 7.28 -2.04
C CYS A 71 13.18 5.91 -2.71
N GLN A 72 14.04 5.53 -3.65
CA GLN A 72 13.90 4.27 -4.38
C GLN A 72 14.67 3.14 -3.70
N PRO A 73 14.16 1.89 -3.68
CA PRO A 73 12.92 1.40 -4.29
C PRO A 73 11.70 1.41 -3.34
N PHE A 74 11.88 1.69 -2.05
CA PHE A 74 10.85 1.44 -1.02
C PHE A 74 9.93 2.62 -0.72
N GLY A 75 10.19 3.79 -1.32
CA GLY A 75 9.49 5.04 -1.00
C GLY A 75 9.81 5.58 0.39
N ASN A 76 10.91 5.16 1.01
CA ASN A 76 11.30 5.57 2.36
C ASN A 76 12.70 6.19 2.36
N ARG A 77 12.89 7.24 3.17
CA ARG A 77 14.15 7.96 3.34
C ARG A 77 14.55 8.08 4.81
N ARG A 78 15.86 8.17 5.07
CA ARG A 78 16.43 8.53 6.38
C ARG A 78 17.52 9.59 6.25
N LEU A 79 17.66 10.41 7.28
CA LEU A 79 18.66 11.47 7.35
C LEU A 79 20.07 10.91 7.61
N MET A 80 21.06 11.52 6.95
CA MET A 80 22.49 11.21 7.01
C MET A 80 23.27 12.41 7.53
N HIS A 81 24.26 12.14 8.38
CA HIS A 81 25.33 13.10 8.71
C HIS A 81 26.57 12.74 7.91
N CYS A 82 27.09 13.70 7.17
CA CYS A 82 28.30 13.57 6.38
C CYS A 82 29.40 14.45 6.98
N THR A 83 30.55 13.84 7.29
CA THR A 83 31.73 14.52 7.83
C THR A 83 32.93 14.31 6.92
N ASN A 84 33.80 15.31 6.78
CA ASN A 84 35.01 15.22 5.97
C ASN A 84 36.11 14.48 6.74
N SER A 85 36.70 13.41 6.18
CA SER A 85 37.71 12.57 6.83
C SER A 85 39.03 13.32 7.12
N THR A 86 39.30 14.43 6.42
CA THR A 86 40.59 15.15 6.49
C THR A 86 40.63 16.26 7.54
N SER A 87 39.53 16.55 8.24
CA SER A 87 39.57 17.55 9.32
C SER A 87 40.28 16.98 10.56
N PRO A 88 41.39 17.58 11.05
CA PRO A 88 41.95 17.23 12.35
C PRO A 88 40.89 17.42 13.44
N PRO A 89 41.03 16.80 14.64
CA PRO A 89 40.14 17.05 15.77
C PRO A 89 40.36 18.50 16.25
N ALA A 90 39.71 19.44 15.57
CA ALA A 90 39.74 20.84 15.92
C ALA A 90 38.93 20.99 17.21
N SER A 91 39.66 21.17 18.29
CA SER A 91 39.20 21.80 19.51
C SER A 91 38.30 22.99 19.20
N GLN A 92 37.04 22.88 19.61
CA GLN A 92 36.09 23.95 19.87
C GLN A 92 35.73 24.91 18.71
N MET A 93 34.46 24.78 18.30
CA MET A 93 33.56 25.88 17.96
C MET A 93 33.85 26.62 16.64
N ASP A 94 33.44 26.02 15.52
CA ASP A 94 32.65 26.75 14.52
C ASP A 94 31.96 25.79 13.54
N SER A 95 30.82 26.21 13.03
CA SER A 95 29.93 25.52 12.10
C SER A 95 30.63 24.90 10.88
N THR A 96 31.09 23.64 10.97
CA THR A 96 31.24 22.85 9.75
C THR A 96 29.85 22.70 9.13
N PRO A 97 29.63 23.10 7.86
CA PRO A 97 28.33 22.95 7.21
C PRO A 97 28.07 21.45 7.03
N GLU A 98 27.47 20.83 8.04
CA GLU A 98 26.87 19.51 7.93
C GLU A 98 25.68 19.65 6.99
N THR A 99 25.90 19.28 5.73
CA THR A 99 24.85 19.28 4.74
C THR A 99 23.94 18.09 5.04
N PRO A 100 22.65 18.32 5.39
CA PRO A 100 21.72 17.24 5.66
C PRO A 100 21.54 16.45 4.36
N ALA A 101 22.01 15.21 4.36
CA ALA A 101 21.90 14.30 3.23
C ALA A 101 20.81 13.26 3.49
N TRP A 102 20.19 12.78 2.41
CA TRP A 102 19.14 11.76 2.48
C TRP A 102 19.64 10.48 1.83
N GLN A 103 19.30 9.34 2.43
CA GLN A 103 19.49 8.05 1.77
C GLN A 103 18.21 7.21 1.81
N ALA A 104 18.13 6.28 0.86
CA ALA A 104 17.13 5.24 0.87
C ALA A 104 17.30 4.36 2.11
N CYS A 105 16.18 4.00 2.72
CA CYS A 105 16.14 3.06 3.83
C CYS A 105 15.20 1.90 3.54
N GLY A 106 15.21 0.91 4.43
CA GLY A 106 14.44 -0.31 4.27
C GLY A 106 12.93 -0.11 4.38
N ARG A 107 12.23 -1.24 4.37
CA ARG A 107 10.79 -1.30 4.59
C ARG A 107 10.42 -0.99 6.04
N ILE A 108 9.30 -0.28 6.23
CA ILE A 108 8.78 0.04 7.56
C ILE A 108 7.75 -1.02 7.95
N VAL A 109 8.21 -2.11 8.57
CA VAL A 109 7.40 -3.32 8.89
C VAL A 109 6.15 -3.01 9.71
N VAL A 110 6.23 -2.03 10.62
CA VAL A 110 5.09 -1.64 11.46
C VAL A 110 3.94 -1.08 10.61
N ARG A 111 4.26 -0.31 9.57
CA ARG A 111 3.29 0.26 8.63
C ARG A 111 2.70 -0.84 7.74
N GLU A 112 3.57 -1.64 7.11
CA GLU A 112 3.15 -2.71 6.20
C GLU A 112 2.26 -3.75 6.89
N ARG A 113 2.55 -4.08 8.15
CA ARG A 113 1.74 -5.00 8.95
C ARG A 113 0.32 -4.48 9.17
N ALA A 114 0.16 -3.19 9.46
CA ALA A 114 -1.16 -2.61 9.65
C ALA A 114 -1.96 -2.65 8.35
N ASP A 115 -1.34 -2.26 7.23
CA ASP A 115 -1.96 -2.29 5.91
C ASP A 115 -2.32 -3.74 5.48
N PHE A 116 -1.51 -4.73 5.85
CA PHE A 116 -1.80 -6.16 5.63
C PHE A 116 -3.05 -6.62 6.39
N TYR A 117 -3.16 -6.30 7.68
CA TYR A 117 -4.33 -6.71 8.47
C TYR A 117 -5.62 -6.04 8.02
N GLU A 118 -5.55 -4.80 7.51
CA GLU A 118 -6.70 -4.14 6.89
C GLU A 118 -7.20 -4.94 5.68
N TRP A 119 -6.30 -5.33 4.77
CA TRP A 119 -6.63 -6.14 3.61
C TRP A 119 -7.19 -7.52 3.99
N VAL A 120 -6.55 -8.23 4.92
CA VAL A 120 -7.04 -9.53 5.43
C VAL A 120 -8.43 -9.37 6.06
N GLY A 121 -8.63 -8.33 6.87
CA GLY A 121 -9.90 -8.04 7.53
C GLY A 121 -11.05 -7.82 6.54
N CYS A 122 -10.83 -7.04 5.47
CA CYS A 122 -11.85 -6.83 4.43
C CYS A 122 -12.22 -8.16 3.73
N ASN A 123 -11.24 -9.03 3.42
CA ASN A 123 -11.52 -10.34 2.81
C ASN A 123 -12.31 -11.29 3.74
N VAL A 124 -11.95 -11.33 5.03
CA VAL A 124 -12.68 -12.12 6.03
C VAL A 124 -14.13 -11.64 6.15
N LEU A 125 -14.36 -10.32 6.13
CA LEU A 125 -15.71 -9.77 6.15
C LEU A 125 -16.53 -10.21 4.93
N PHE A 126 -15.96 -10.21 3.72
CA PHE A 126 -16.63 -10.73 2.52
C PHE A 126 -16.95 -12.22 2.64
N ALA A 127 -16.03 -13.03 3.16
CA ALA A 127 -16.26 -14.44 3.40
C ALA A 127 -17.43 -14.66 4.37
N VAL A 128 -17.48 -13.91 5.48
CA VAL A 128 -18.58 -13.99 6.46
C VAL A 128 -19.92 -13.59 5.84
N VAL A 129 -19.98 -12.49 5.09
CA VAL A 129 -21.21 -12.01 4.46
C VAL A 129 -21.74 -13.01 3.43
N SER A 130 -20.86 -13.53 2.57
CA SER A 130 -21.24 -14.52 1.55
C SER A 130 -21.77 -15.82 2.17
N ILE A 131 -21.13 -16.31 3.23
CA ILE A 131 -21.60 -17.48 3.99
C ILE A 131 -22.96 -17.18 4.63
N ALA A 132 -23.12 -16.04 5.29
CA ALA A 132 -24.36 -15.66 5.95
C ALA A 132 -25.54 -15.61 4.96
N VAL A 133 -25.34 -14.99 3.81
CA VAL A 133 -26.34 -14.95 2.73
C VAL A 133 -26.69 -16.37 2.25
N GLY A 134 -25.68 -17.21 2.04
CA GLY A 134 -25.86 -18.62 1.66
C GLY A 134 -26.71 -19.39 2.67
N VAL A 135 -26.41 -19.26 3.97
CA VAL A 135 -27.15 -19.93 5.06
C VAL A 135 -28.59 -19.42 5.14
N VAL A 136 -28.83 -18.12 5.03
CA VAL A 136 -30.20 -17.56 5.02
C VAL A 136 -30.99 -18.10 3.83
N ARG A 137 -30.38 -18.13 2.64
CA ARG A 137 -31.02 -18.62 1.42
C ARG A 137 -31.30 -20.13 1.51
N TRP A 138 -30.36 -20.89 2.04
CA TRP A 138 -30.51 -22.32 2.32
C TRP A 138 -31.70 -22.59 3.25
N ARG A 139 -31.75 -21.90 4.40
CA ARG A 139 -32.84 -22.05 5.38
C ARG A 139 -34.21 -21.64 4.84
N ARG A 140 -34.28 -20.56 4.06
CA ARG A 140 -35.52 -20.13 3.39
C ARG A 140 -35.99 -21.16 2.37
N GLY A 141 -35.08 -21.71 1.57
CA GLY A 141 -35.39 -22.77 0.60
C GLY A 141 -35.92 -24.04 1.27
N GLU A 142 -35.34 -24.45 2.40
CA GLU A 142 -35.86 -25.58 3.17
C GLU A 142 -37.28 -25.35 3.67
N ALA A 143 -37.62 -24.15 4.15
CA ALA A 143 -38.97 -23.81 4.61
C ALA A 143 -40.00 -23.96 3.47
N SER A 144 -39.69 -23.47 2.26
CA SER A 144 -40.57 -23.61 1.10
C SER A 144 -40.72 -25.07 0.64
N ARG A 145 -39.66 -25.88 0.71
CA ARG A 145 -39.70 -27.31 0.35
C ARG A 145 -40.51 -28.14 1.34
N LYS A 146 -40.41 -27.83 2.64
CA LYS A 146 -41.23 -28.45 3.71
C LYS A 146 -42.71 -28.12 3.54
N MET A 147 -43.05 -26.87 3.21
CA MET A 147 -44.43 -26.47 2.92
C MET A 147 -44.99 -27.15 1.66
N GLY A 148 -44.19 -27.28 0.59
CA GLY A 148 -44.61 -27.98 -0.63
C GLY A 148 -44.85 -29.48 -0.43
N LEU A 149 -44.11 -30.12 0.48
CA LEU A 149 -44.32 -31.53 0.84
C LEU A 149 -45.54 -31.70 1.77
N ALA A 150 -45.72 -30.80 2.76
CA ALA A 150 -46.88 -30.83 3.66
C ALA A 150 -48.21 -30.62 2.92
N ALA A 151 -48.24 -29.73 1.93
CA ALA A 151 -49.41 -29.51 1.06
C ALA A 151 -49.78 -30.77 0.25
N ARG A 152 -48.83 -31.66 -0.02
CA ARG A 152 -49.07 -32.92 -0.73
C ARG A 152 -49.45 -34.09 0.18
N ILE A 153 -49.14 -34.01 1.48
CA ILE A 153 -49.39 -35.09 2.46
C ILE A 153 -50.69 -34.84 3.26
N GLY A 154 -51.27 -33.63 3.22
CA GLY A 154 -52.57 -33.36 3.87
C GLY A 154 -52.55 -33.31 5.40
N VAL A 155 -51.36 -33.16 6.02
CA VAL A 155 -51.15 -33.15 7.49
C VAL A 155 -51.44 -31.77 8.12
N GLY A 156 -52.57 -31.16 7.76
CA GLY A 156 -52.99 -29.84 8.25
C GLY A 156 -54.48 -29.71 8.50
N GLY A 157 -55.20 -30.82 8.65
CA GLY A 157 -56.63 -30.85 8.95
C GLY A 157 -56.90 -31.26 10.39
N ARG A 158 -57.05 -30.28 11.27
CA ARG A 158 -58.02 -30.35 12.37
C ARG A 158 -58.44 -28.96 12.81
#